data_AF-A0A6L8DH46-F1
#
_entry.id   AF-A0A6L8DH46-F1
#
_cell.length_a   1.000
_cell.length_b   1.000
_cell.length_c   1.000
_cell.angle_alpha   90.00
_cell.angle_beta   90.00
_cell.angle_gamma   90.00
#
_symmetry.space_group_name_H-M   'P 1'
#
loop_
_entity.id
_entity.type
_entity.pdbx_description
1 polymer ?
#
loop_
_entity_poly.entity_id
_entity_poly.type
_entity_poly.pdbx_seq_one_letter_code
_entity_poly.pdbx_strand_id
1 'polypeptide(L)'
;MSIVRFAIAIIVGTLVLLVLGFILYAMVFTGYFAANAEPGAASVAKDPPEMLFIYLSELILAVLMCLVIGCWAGASGAVAGLRTGAVFGFLMSLAISMMFYGTVNYMNLQATLFDVVLTTVRVAVAGAVIGMVLRRKQPTGSSAGSPTAVTS
;
A
#
# COMPACT_ATOMS: atom_id res chain seq x y z
N MET A 1 2.22 -11.09 18.38
CA MET A 1 3.05 -10.15 17.60
C MET A 1 3.55 -9.09 18.57
N SER A 2 4.83 -8.72 18.55
CA SER A 2 5.30 -7.68 19.49
C SER A 2 4.86 -6.29 19.01
N ILE A 3 4.46 -5.43 19.94
CA ILE A 3 4.05 -4.04 19.65
C ILE A 3 5.15 -3.27 18.90
N VAL A 4 6.41 -3.56 19.22
CA VAL A 4 7.59 -2.94 18.58
C VAL A 4 7.66 -3.27 17.09
N ARG A 5 7.45 -4.52 16.68
CA ARG A 5 7.47 -4.90 15.25
C ARG A 5 6.32 -4.26 14.49
N PHE A 6 5.18 -4.12 15.12
CA PHE A 6 4.03 -3.46 14.53
C PHE A 6 4.31 -1.97 14.29
N ALA A 7 4.87 -1.27 15.27
CA ALA A 7 5.29 0.13 15.13
C ALA A 7 6.35 0.31 14.01
N ILE A 8 7.34 -0.58 13.93
CA ILE A 8 8.35 -0.55 12.87
C ILE A 8 7.70 -0.77 11.49
N ALA A 9 6.76 -1.71 11.38
CA ALA A 9 6.07 -1.98 10.12
C ALA A 9 5.27 -0.76 9.63
N ILE A 10 4.62 -0.04 10.56
CA ILE A 10 3.91 1.21 10.23
C ILE A 10 4.91 2.25 9.69
N ILE A 11 5.99 2.53 10.43
CA ILE A 11 6.97 3.56 10.03
C ILE A 11 7.57 3.23 8.66
N VAL A 12 8.03 1.98 8.47
CA VAL A 12 8.63 1.55 7.20
C VAL A 12 7.59 1.58 6.07
N GLY A 13 6.36 1.15 6.33
CA GLY A 13 5.26 1.21 5.38
C GLY A 13 4.96 2.63 4.91
N THR A 14 4.86 3.58 5.84
CA THR A 14 4.66 5.00 5.54
C THR A 14 5.79 5.56 4.68
N LEU A 15 7.04 5.25 5.03
CA LEU A 15 8.20 5.69 4.25
C LEU A 15 8.17 5.15 2.82
N VAL A 16 7.87 3.85 2.65
CA VAL A 16 7.76 3.24 1.31
C VAL A 16 6.66 3.88 0.50
N LEU A 17 5.48 4.11 1.10
CA LEU A 17 4.36 4.76 0.43
C LEU A 17 4.71 6.20 -0.01
N LEU A 18 5.35 6.98 0.86
CA LEU A 18 5.78 8.34 0.54
C LEU A 18 6.85 8.39 -0.55
N VAL A 19 7.88 7.56 -0.45
CA VAL A 19 8.96 7.53 -1.44
C VAL A 19 8.43 7.09 -2.80
N LEU A 20 7.61 6.03 -2.85
CA LEU A 20 6.98 5.59 -4.10
C LEU A 20 6.00 6.62 -4.64
N GLY A 21 5.22 7.29 -3.77
CA GLY A 21 4.33 8.37 -4.15
C GLY A 21 5.10 9.52 -4.81
N PHE A 22 6.20 9.95 -4.19
CA PHE A 22 7.05 10.99 -4.76
C PHE A 22 7.67 10.56 -6.10
N ILE A 23 8.26 9.36 -6.18
CA ILE A 23 8.90 8.88 -7.41
C ILE A 23 7.87 8.76 -8.54
N LEU A 24 6.75 8.07 -8.31
CA LEU A 24 5.77 7.80 -9.36
C LEU A 24 5.08 9.09 -9.83
N TYR A 25 4.60 9.92 -8.91
CA TYR A 25 3.75 11.06 -9.26
C TYR A 25 4.54 12.34 -9.53
N ALA A 26 5.60 12.63 -8.77
CA ALA A 26 6.36 13.88 -8.92
C ALA A 26 7.50 13.78 -9.94
N MET A 27 8.13 12.60 -10.09
CA MET A 27 9.25 12.43 -11.03
C MET A 27 8.87 11.74 -12.33
N VAL A 28 8.26 10.55 -12.26
CA VAL A 28 8.10 9.68 -13.43
C VAL A 28 6.90 10.07 -14.29
N PHE A 29 5.73 10.28 -13.69
CA PHE A 29 4.47 10.48 -14.41
C PHE A 29 3.91 11.90 -14.34
N THR A 30 4.68 12.87 -13.84
CA THR A 30 4.23 14.27 -13.74
C THR A 30 3.72 14.84 -15.07
N GLY A 31 4.46 14.62 -16.17
CA GLY A 31 4.06 15.07 -17.50
C GLY A 31 2.84 14.35 -18.05
N TYR A 32 2.64 13.07 -17.69
CA TYR A 32 1.46 12.31 -18.10
C TYR A 32 0.19 12.86 -17.43
N PHE A 33 0.24 13.12 -16.13
CA PHE A 33 -0.90 13.70 -15.42
C PHE A 33 -1.19 15.14 -15.84
N ALA A 34 -0.17 15.96 -16.08
CA ALA A 34 -0.35 17.32 -16.59
C ALA A 34 -1.01 17.34 -17.99
N ALA A 35 -0.64 16.41 -18.88
CA ALA A 35 -1.21 16.32 -20.22
C ALA A 35 -2.64 15.77 -20.26
N ASN A 36 -3.10 15.12 -19.20
CA ASN A 36 -4.44 14.52 -19.08
C ASN A 36 -5.31 15.23 -18.03
N ALA A 37 -4.87 16.41 -17.55
CA ALA A 37 -5.65 17.24 -16.66
C ALA A 37 -6.80 17.92 -17.42
N GLU A 38 -7.97 17.97 -16.81
CA GLU A 38 -9.10 18.69 -17.37
C GLU A 38 -8.87 20.22 -17.27
N PRO A 39 -9.43 21.05 -18.18
CA PRO A 39 -9.24 22.50 -18.15
C PRO A 39 -9.63 23.18 -16.82
N GLY A 40 -10.48 22.53 -16.02
CA GLY A 40 -10.91 23.01 -14.69
C GLY A 40 -10.07 22.52 -13.50
N ALA A 41 -9.10 21.63 -13.72
CA ALA A 41 -8.36 20.94 -12.65
C ALA A 41 -7.61 21.91 -11.71
N ALA A 42 -7.12 23.02 -12.25
CA ALA A 42 -6.42 24.05 -11.47
C ALA A 42 -7.34 24.77 -10.46
N SER A 43 -8.65 24.83 -10.71
CA SER A 43 -9.58 25.53 -9.81
C SER A 43 -9.91 24.74 -8.54
N VAL A 44 -9.65 23.42 -8.54
CA VAL A 44 -9.90 22.52 -7.41
C VAL A 44 -8.61 22.06 -6.71
N ALA A 45 -7.45 22.23 -7.35
CA ALA A 45 -6.16 21.86 -6.79
C ALA A 45 -5.66 22.91 -5.78
N LYS A 46 -5.07 22.46 -4.67
CA LYS A 46 -4.36 23.33 -3.73
C LYS A 46 -2.95 23.62 -4.25
N ASP A 47 -2.59 24.90 -4.28
CA ASP A 47 -1.24 25.35 -4.61
C ASP A 47 -0.75 26.40 -3.57
N PRO A 48 0.24 26.06 -2.72
CA PRO A 48 0.97 24.80 -2.66
C PRO A 48 0.14 23.66 -2.02
N PRO A 49 0.49 22.39 -2.28
CA PRO A 49 -0.15 21.25 -1.63
C PRO A 49 0.08 21.22 -0.11
N GLU A 50 -0.97 20.85 0.63
CA GLU A 50 -0.94 20.77 2.09
C GLU A 50 -0.25 19.47 2.57
N MET A 51 1.08 19.53 2.70
CA MET A 51 1.93 18.37 2.98
C MET A 51 1.57 17.61 4.26
N LEU A 52 1.06 18.30 5.29
CA LEU A 52 0.66 17.65 6.55
C LEU A 52 -0.42 16.59 6.33
N PHE A 53 -1.45 16.90 5.53
CA PHE A 53 -2.52 15.94 5.24
C PHE A 53 -2.07 14.81 4.34
N ILE A 54 -1.08 15.05 3.48
CA ILE A 54 -0.45 14.00 2.66
C ILE A 54 0.33 13.04 3.56
N TYR A 55 1.16 13.54 4.47
CA TYR A 55 1.89 12.66 5.40
C TYR A 55 0.95 11.88 6.31
N LEU A 56 -0.12 12.53 6.78
CA LEU A 56 -1.10 11.89 7.66
C LEU A 56 -1.90 10.80 6.91
N SER A 57 -2.28 11.02 5.66
CA SER A 57 -3.00 10.02 4.87
C SER A 57 -2.15 8.78 4.61
N GLU A 58 -0.87 8.94 4.26
CA GLU A 58 0.03 7.80 4.06
C GLU A 58 0.30 7.03 5.36
N LEU A 59 0.39 7.75 6.49
CA LEU A 59 0.52 7.11 7.80
C LEU A 59 -0.72 6.27 8.14
N ILE A 60 -1.92 6.81 7.94
CA ILE A 60 -3.18 6.09 8.18
C ILE A 60 -3.27 4.87 7.25
N LEU A 61 -2.88 5.01 5.98
CA LEU A 61 -2.88 3.90 5.03
C LEU A 61 -1.90 2.80 5.45
N ALA A 62 -0.70 3.15 5.94
CA ALA A 62 0.27 2.19 6.46
C ALA A 62 -0.25 1.46 7.71
N VAL A 63 -0.92 2.18 8.62
CA VAL A 63 -1.59 1.58 9.79
C VAL A 63 -2.66 0.58 9.34
N LEU A 64 -3.51 0.97 8.40
CA LEU A 64 -4.54 0.09 7.84
C LEU A 64 -3.92 -1.16 7.20
N MET A 65 -2.85 -1.02 6.41
CA MET A 65 -2.13 -2.15 5.84
C MET A 65 -1.54 -3.09 6.89
N CYS A 66 -0.97 -2.54 7.96
CA CYS A 66 -0.48 -3.36 9.06
C CYS A 66 -1.61 -4.15 9.74
N LEU A 67 -2.81 -3.57 9.90
CA LEU A 67 -3.98 -4.25 10.44
C LEU A 67 -4.49 -5.35 9.49
N VAL A 68 -4.64 -5.03 8.21
CA VAL A 68 -5.14 -5.99 7.20
C VAL A 68 -4.19 -7.18 7.08
N ILE A 69 -2.88 -6.93 6.94
CA ILE A 69 -1.88 -7.99 6.75
C ILE A 69 -1.62 -8.75 8.05
N GLY A 70 -1.40 -8.03 9.14
CA GLY A 70 -0.94 -8.60 10.41
C GLY A 70 -2.06 -9.16 11.30
N CYS A 71 -3.25 -8.56 11.28
CA CYS A 71 -4.36 -8.95 12.16
C CYS A 71 -5.45 -9.72 11.43
N TRP A 72 -5.86 -9.29 10.22
CA TRP A 72 -7.02 -9.89 9.54
C TRP A 72 -6.64 -11.08 8.67
N ALA A 73 -5.61 -10.93 7.83
CA ALA A 73 -5.17 -11.99 6.94
C ALA A 73 -4.29 -13.03 7.66
N GLY A 74 -3.70 -12.68 8.80
CA GLY A 74 -2.66 -13.48 9.45
C GLY A 74 -1.46 -13.74 8.53
N ALA A 75 -1.31 -12.92 7.48
CA ALA A 75 -0.34 -13.10 6.42
C ALA A 75 1.06 -12.74 6.92
N SER A 76 2.03 -13.59 6.64
CA SER A 76 3.43 -13.34 7.00
C SER A 76 4.35 -13.55 5.80
N GLY A 77 5.29 -12.61 5.60
CA GLY A 77 6.23 -12.63 4.49
C GLY A 77 5.83 -11.75 3.30
N ALA A 78 6.81 -11.51 2.42
CA ALA A 78 6.72 -10.56 1.32
C ALA A 78 5.60 -10.88 0.33
N VAL A 79 5.51 -12.14 -0.12
CA VAL A 79 4.55 -12.54 -1.16
C VAL A 79 3.11 -12.44 -0.66
N ALA A 80 2.86 -12.84 0.58
CA ALA A 80 1.54 -12.74 1.19
C ALA A 80 1.15 -11.26 1.37
N GLY A 81 2.06 -10.43 1.89
CA GLY A 81 1.87 -8.98 1.99
C GLY A 81 1.63 -8.30 0.64
N LEU A 82 2.36 -8.71 -0.40
CA LEU A 82 2.22 -8.18 -1.75
C LEU A 82 0.84 -8.47 -2.33
N ARG A 83 0.38 -9.72 -2.23
CA ARG A 83 -0.94 -10.13 -2.75
C ARG A 83 -2.07 -9.42 -2.02
N THR A 84 -1.99 -9.36 -0.69
CA THR A 84 -2.98 -8.65 0.13
C THR A 84 -2.99 -7.15 -0.19
N GLY A 85 -1.80 -6.54 -0.29
CA GLY A 85 -1.65 -5.13 -0.66
C GLY A 85 -2.14 -4.83 -2.08
N ALA A 86 -1.91 -5.71 -3.04
CA ALA A 86 -2.39 -5.54 -4.42
C ALA A 86 -3.92 -5.59 -4.51
N VAL A 87 -4.55 -6.60 -3.91
CA VAL A 87 -6.02 -6.72 -3.94
C VAL A 87 -6.67 -5.55 -3.21
N PHE A 88 -6.17 -5.21 -2.01
CA PHE A 88 -6.69 -4.09 -1.26
C PHE A 88 -6.46 -2.76 -1.99
N GLY A 89 -5.23 -2.52 -2.45
CA GLY A 89 -4.84 -1.30 -3.15
C GLY A 89 -5.66 -1.08 -4.42
N PHE A 90 -5.91 -2.14 -5.18
CA PHE A 90 -6.77 -2.09 -6.37
C PHE A 90 -8.20 -1.70 -6.03
N LEU A 91 -8.84 -2.40 -5.09
CA LEU A 91 -10.24 -2.13 -4.74
C LEU A 91 -10.41 -0.75 -4.10
N MET A 92 -9.49 -0.36 -3.20
CA MET A 92 -9.50 0.93 -2.54
C MET A 92 -9.29 2.06 -3.55
N SER A 93 -8.25 1.98 -4.38
CA SER A 93 -7.96 3.03 -5.37
C SER A 93 -9.07 3.12 -6.41
N LEU A 94 -9.59 2.00 -6.92
CA LEU A 94 -10.69 2.02 -7.87
C LEU A 94 -11.93 2.71 -7.30
N ALA A 95 -12.30 2.43 -6.05
CA ALA A 95 -13.44 3.09 -5.41
C ALA A 95 -13.22 4.61 -5.27
N ILE A 96 -12.03 5.03 -4.80
CA ILE A 96 -11.69 6.44 -4.63
C ILE A 96 -11.61 7.15 -5.99
N SER A 97 -10.89 6.60 -6.96
CA SER A 97 -10.72 7.20 -8.28
C SER A 97 -12.05 7.31 -9.03
N MET A 98 -12.95 6.33 -8.93
CA MET A 98 -14.31 6.45 -9.50
C MET A 98 -15.15 7.52 -8.80
N MET A 99 -15.03 7.63 -7.47
CA MET A 99 -15.70 8.70 -6.72
C MET A 99 -15.21 10.08 -7.17
N PHE A 100 -13.89 10.28 -7.28
CA PHE A 100 -13.32 11.54 -7.74
C PHE A 100 -13.72 11.84 -9.18
N TYR A 101 -13.61 10.88 -10.09
CA TYR A 101 -14.05 11.04 -11.48
C TYR A 101 -15.53 11.40 -11.61
N GLY A 102 -16.39 10.87 -10.73
CA GLY A 102 -17.82 11.18 -10.71
C GLY A 102 -18.20 12.49 -10.02
N THR A 103 -17.29 13.12 -9.25
CA THR A 103 -17.61 14.29 -8.41
C THR A 103 -16.84 15.55 -8.76
N VAL A 104 -15.65 15.43 -9.37
CA VAL A 104 -14.81 16.57 -9.73
C VAL A 104 -14.24 16.42 -11.14
N ASN A 105 -14.13 17.54 -11.86
CA ASN A 105 -13.48 17.61 -13.17
C ASN A 105 -11.97 17.81 -12.98
N TYR A 106 -11.28 16.76 -12.54
CA TYR A 106 -9.84 16.80 -12.22
C TYR A 106 -8.98 16.19 -13.34
N MET A 107 -9.34 15.01 -13.84
CA MET A 107 -8.59 14.31 -14.89
C MET A 107 -9.52 13.43 -15.72
N ASN A 108 -9.12 13.13 -16.96
CA ASN A 108 -9.90 12.26 -17.82
C ASN A 108 -9.95 10.80 -17.33
N LEU A 109 -10.82 9.98 -17.93
CA LEU A 109 -11.00 8.59 -17.51
C LEU A 109 -9.73 7.75 -17.67
N GLN A 110 -8.93 8.02 -18.70
CA GLN A 110 -7.70 7.29 -18.97
C GLN A 110 -6.65 7.53 -17.86
N ALA A 111 -6.45 8.78 -17.45
CA ALA A 111 -5.58 9.12 -16.33
C ALA A 111 -6.10 8.58 -15.01
N THR A 112 -7.43 8.60 -14.81
CA THR A 112 -8.09 8.02 -13.63
C THR A 112 -7.78 6.53 -13.49
N LEU A 113 -7.94 5.75 -14.56
CA LEU A 113 -7.65 4.31 -14.54
C LEU A 113 -6.15 4.03 -14.41
N PHE A 114 -5.30 4.89 -14.98
CA PHE A 114 -3.85 4.80 -14.83
C PHE A 114 -3.42 5.02 -13.37
N ASP A 115 -4.03 5.98 -12.68
CA ASP A 115 -3.81 6.23 -11.24
C ASP A 115 -4.18 5.01 -10.37
N VAL A 116 -5.27 4.32 -10.70
CA VAL A 116 -5.67 3.06 -10.03
C VAL A 116 -4.55 2.02 -10.15
N VAL A 117 -3.98 1.84 -11.33
CA VAL A 117 -2.88 0.88 -11.55
C VAL A 117 -1.64 1.29 -10.75
N LEU A 118 -1.25 2.57 -10.81
CA LEU A 118 -0.09 3.07 -10.06
C LEU A 118 -0.27 2.91 -8.56
N THR A 119 -1.44 3.29 -8.03
CA THR A 119 -1.76 3.15 -6.61
C THR A 119 -1.79 1.68 -6.19
N THR A 120 -2.31 0.80 -7.03
CA THR A 120 -2.28 -0.66 -6.78
C THR A 120 -0.86 -1.16 -6.62
N VAL A 121 0.04 -0.82 -7.55
CA VAL A 121 1.46 -1.21 -7.47
C VAL A 121 2.11 -0.62 -6.23
N ARG A 122 1.85 0.67 -5.93
CA ARG A 122 2.38 1.37 -4.76
C ARG A 122 2.03 0.65 -3.46
N VAL A 123 0.74 0.33 -3.29
CA VAL A 123 0.23 -0.34 -2.08
C VAL A 123 0.67 -1.81 -2.04
N ALA A 124 0.78 -2.49 -3.18
CA ALA A 124 1.33 -3.85 -3.24
C ALA A 124 2.78 -3.93 -2.75
N VAL A 125 3.64 -3.00 -3.20
CA VAL A 125 5.04 -2.93 -2.76
C VAL A 125 5.13 -2.59 -1.27
N ALA A 126 4.35 -1.61 -0.80
CA ALA A 126 4.27 -1.30 0.63
C ALA A 126 3.80 -2.51 1.46
N GLY A 127 2.78 -3.22 0.98
CA GLY A 127 2.27 -4.44 1.60
C GLY A 127 3.32 -5.54 1.67
N ALA A 128 4.13 -5.71 0.63
CA ALA A 128 5.26 -6.66 0.64
C ALA A 128 6.26 -6.33 1.75
N VAL A 129 6.63 -5.05 1.89
CA VAL A 129 7.58 -4.60 2.92
C VAL A 129 7.00 -4.76 4.32
N ILE A 130 5.74 -4.37 4.53
CA ILE A 130 5.03 -4.58 5.80
C ILE A 130 5.00 -6.07 6.15
N GLY A 131 4.62 -6.94 5.20
CA GLY A 131 4.59 -8.39 5.39
C GLY A 131 5.95 -8.98 5.74
N MET A 132 7.06 -8.43 5.21
CA MET A 132 8.42 -8.82 5.58
C MET A 132 8.76 -8.44 7.03
N VAL A 133 8.45 -7.22 7.44
CA VAL A 133 8.73 -6.73 8.80
C VAL A 133 7.92 -7.47 9.85
N LEU A 134 6.67 -7.81 9.53
CA LEU A 134 5.78 -8.56 10.43
C LEU A 134 6.10 -10.05 10.52
N ARG A 135 6.95 -10.58 9.62
CA ARG A 135 7.29 -12.01 9.57
C ARG A 135 7.92 -12.48 10.88
N ARG A 136 7.38 -13.56 11.46
CA ARG A 136 8.00 -14.25 12.60
C ARG A 136 9.12 -15.15 12.07
N LYS A 137 10.31 -15.10 12.69
CA LYS A 137 11.28 -16.21 12.54
C LYS A 137 10.65 -17.45 13.17
N GLN A 138 10.55 -18.52 12.39
CA GLN A 138 10.28 -19.86 12.93
C GLN A 138 11.49 -20.25 13.78
N PRO A 139 11.33 -20.84 14.98
CA PRO A 139 12.47 -21.32 15.73
C PRO A 139 13.16 -22.42 14.91
N THR A 140 14.40 -22.16 14.48
CA THR A 140 15.31 -23.18 13.96
C THR A 140 15.62 -24.12 15.11
N GLY A 141 14.82 -25.18 15.27
CA GLY A 141 15.00 -26.14 16.36
C GLY A 141 13.80 -26.99 16.80
N SER A 142 12.72 -27.13 16.02
CA SER A 142 11.84 -28.29 16.22
C SER A 142 12.48 -29.50 15.52
N SER A 143 13.48 -30.06 16.21
CA SER A 143 14.13 -31.31 15.82
C SER A 143 13.20 -32.49 16.04
N ALA A 144 13.29 -33.45 15.12
CA ALA A 144 12.98 -34.87 15.32
C ALA A 144 11.49 -35.24 15.44
N GLY A 145 10.80 -35.21 14.31
CA GLY A 145 9.91 -36.34 13.99
C GLY A 145 10.78 -37.54 13.60
N SER A 146 10.87 -38.54 14.47
CA SER A 146 11.35 -39.89 14.14
C SER A 146 10.56 -40.91 14.96
N PRO A 147 10.50 -42.18 14.56
CA PRO A 147 9.36 -42.77 13.85
C PRO A 147 8.40 -43.50 14.80
N THR A 148 7.17 -43.65 14.35
CA THR A 148 6.13 -44.54 14.88
C THR A 148 6.70 -45.80 15.52
N ALA A 149 6.55 -45.90 16.84
CA ALA A 149 6.81 -47.11 17.60
C ALA A 149 5.84 -48.21 17.15
N VAL A 150 6.46 -49.37 16.90
CA VAL A 150 5.90 -50.68 16.56
C VAL A 150 4.70 -51.02 17.43
N THR A 151 3.56 -51.29 16.79
CA THR A 151 2.44 -52.00 17.42
C THR A 151 2.75 -53.49 17.54
N SER A 152 2.30 -54.02 18.67
CA SER A 152 2.43 -55.37 19.24
C SER A 152 2.13 -56.52 18.29
#